data_AF-A0A5B9VXC0-F1
#
_entry.id   AF-A0A5B9VXC0-F1
#
_cell.length_a   1.000
_cell.length_b   1.000
_cell.length_c   1.000
_cell.angle_alpha   90.00
_cell.angle_beta   90.00
_cell.angle_gamma   90.00
#
_symmetry.space_group_name_H-M   'P 1'
#
loop_
_entity.id
_entity.type
_entity.pdbx_description
1 polymer ?
#
loop_
_entity_poly.entity_id
_entity_poly.type
_entity_poly.pdbx_seq_one_letter_code
_entity_poly.pdbx_strand_id
1 'polypeptide(L)' 'MSAKSQVEVVLSDDLWKSLGRRARELGVPLELLAAGLVCDTIQAAAEPSPGRRRGDAPSRVRRPRTESHRPARTVRH' A
#
# COMPACT_ATOMS: atom_id res chain seq x y z
N MET A 1 -1.98 -11.82 -33.40
CA MET A 1 -1.10 -10.64 -33.44
C MET A 1 -1.51 -9.74 -32.28
N SER A 2 -0.65 -9.55 -31.29
CA SER A 2 -0.97 -8.67 -30.15
C SER A 2 -1.00 -7.23 -30.67
N ALA A 3 -2.17 -6.60 -30.69
CA ALA A 3 -2.29 -5.20 -31.08
C ALA A 3 -1.42 -4.38 -30.12
N LYS A 4 -0.46 -3.61 -30.65
CA LYS A 4 0.31 -2.64 -29.84
C LYS A 4 -0.69 -1.64 -29.27
N SER A 5 -1.11 -1.86 -28.03
CA SER A 5 -2.01 -0.93 -27.34
C SER A 5 -1.26 0.37 -27.12
N GLN A 6 -1.83 1.44 -27.67
CA GLN A 6 -1.33 2.80 -27.46
C GLN A 6 -2.16 3.42 -26.32
N VAL A 7 -1.49 4.08 -25.40
CA VAL A 7 -2.12 4.81 -24.29
C VAL A 7 -1.80 6.28 -24.48
N GLU A 8 -2.83 7.09 -24.64
CA GLU A 8 -2.70 8.55 -24.64
C GLU A 8 -2.82 9.05 -23.21
N VAL A 9 -1.85 9.88 -22.79
CA VAL A 9 -1.80 10.44 -21.44
C VAL A 9 -1.78 11.95 -21.55
N VAL A 10 -2.81 12.59 -21.01
CA VAL A 10 -2.88 14.04 -20.92
C VAL A 10 -2.30 14.48 -19.59
N LEU A 11 -1.29 15.34 -19.64
CA LEU A 11 -0.63 15.90 -18.47
C LEU A 11 -0.78 17.42 -18.49
N SER A 12 -0.77 18.05 -17.30
CA SER A 12 -0.66 19.50 -17.23
C SER A 12 0.72 19.96 -17.71
N ASP A 13 0.80 21.19 -18.23
CA ASP A 13 2.06 21.76 -18.72
C ASP A 13 3.16 21.78 -17.66
N ASP A 14 2.81 22.08 -16.40
CA ASP A 14 3.78 22.12 -15.30
C ASP A 14 4.31 20.73 -14.97
N LEU A 15 3.45 19.72 -14.98
CA LEU A 15 3.86 18.34 -14.76
C LEU A 15 4.74 17.85 -15.91
N TRP A 16 4.38 18.16 -17.16
CA TRP A 16 5.18 17.84 -18.34
C TRP A 16 6.59 18.44 -18.25
N LYS A 17 6.70 19.73 -17.92
CA LYS A 17 8.00 20.42 -17.74
C LYS A 17 8.82 19.80 -16.61
N SER A 18 8.18 19.46 -15.49
CA SER A 18 8.84 18.84 -14.33
C SER A 18 9.38 17.46 -14.69
N LEU A 19 8.59 16.61 -15.35
CA LEU A 19 9.00 15.29 -15.80
C LEU A 19 10.12 15.36 -16.84
N GLY A 20 10.05 16.29 -17.79
CA GLY A 20 11.11 16.50 -18.77
C GLY A 20 12.44 16.95 -18.15
N ARG A 21 12.41 17.64 -17.00
CA ARG A 21 13.63 17.95 -16.23
C ARG A 21 14.17 16.68 -15.55
N ARG A 22 13.32 15.95 -14.83
CA ARG A 22 13.72 14.71 -14.14
C ARG A 22 14.25 13.65 -15.10
N ALA A 23 13.63 13.49 -16.26
CA ALA A 23 14.08 12.55 -17.29
C ALA A 23 15.53 12.83 -17.72
N ARG A 24 15.87 14.12 -17.89
CA ARG A 24 17.24 14.55 -18.21
C ARG A 24 18.21 14.32 -17.06
N GLU A 25 17.82 14.63 -15.83
CA GLU A 25 18.63 14.39 -14.62
C GLU A 25 18.95 12.91 -14.42
N LEU A 26 17.97 12.04 -14.73
CA LEU A 26 18.11 10.59 -14.61
C LEU A 26 18.72 9.93 -15.86
N GLY A 27 18.91 10.68 -16.95
CA GLY A 27 19.44 10.15 -18.21
C GLY A 27 18.50 9.13 -18.90
N VAL A 28 17.19 9.26 -18.70
CA VAL A 28 16.18 8.34 -19.27
C VAL A 28 15.24 9.04 -20.23
N PRO A 29 14.68 8.32 -21.23
CA PRO A 29 13.57 8.81 -22.04
C PRO A 29 12.36 9.20 -21.19
N LEU A 30 11.71 10.31 -21.57
CA LEU A 30 10.54 10.83 -20.87
C LEU A 30 9.36 9.85 -20.92
N GLU A 31 9.25 9.10 -22.03
CA GLU A 31 8.22 8.09 -22.25
C GLU A 31 8.30 6.96 -21.23
N LEU A 32 9.52 6.56 -20.84
CA LEU A 32 9.70 5.52 -19.81
C LEU A 32 9.31 6.03 -18.42
N LEU A 33 9.65 7.28 -18.12
CA LEU A 33 9.25 7.91 -16.87
C LEU A 33 7.71 8.04 -16.78
N ALA A 34 7.08 8.49 -17.86
CA ALA A 34 5.62 8.59 -17.95
C ALA A 34 4.94 7.23 -17.86
N ALA A 35 5.46 6.21 -18.55
CA ALA A 35 4.96 4.84 -18.47
C ALA A 35 5.05 4.28 -17.04
N GLY A 36 6.16 4.54 -16.33
CA GLY A 36 6.31 4.16 -14.91
C GLY A 36 5.20 4.76 -14.04
N LEU A 37 4.92 6.06 -14.17
CA LEU A 37 3.85 6.72 -13.42
C LEU A 37 2.46 6.14 -13.72
N VAL A 38 2.16 5.85 -14.98
CA VAL A 38 0.90 5.22 -15.38
C VAL A 38 0.79 3.82 -14.75
N CYS A 39 1.86 3.02 -14.82
CA CYS A 39 1.89 1.70 -14.19
C CYS A 39 1.69 1.77 -12.68
N ASP A 40 2.41 2.66 -11.99
CA ASP A 40 2.34 2.83 -10.54
C ASP A 40 0.94 3.26 -10.08
N THR A 41 0.31 4.18 -10.81
CA THR A 41 -1.05 4.66 -10.50
C THR A 41 -2.11 3.59 -10.72
N ILE A 42 -2.03 2.82 -11.80
CA ILE A 42 -2.96 1.70 -12.07
C ILE A 42 -2.78 0.60 -11.02
N GLN A 43 -1.55 0.24 -10.68
CA GLN A 43 -1.27 -0.79 -9.68
C GLN A 43 -1.76 -0.35 -8.29
N ALA A 44 -1.51 0.91 -7.90
CA ALA A 44 -2.01 1.46 -6.64
C ALA A 44 -3.55 1.48 -6.57
N ALA A 45 -4.24 1.64 -7.70
CA ALA A 45 -5.70 1.56 -7.78
C ALA A 45 -6.23 0.12 -7.74
N ALA A 46 -5.43 -0.86 -8.18
CA ALA A 46 -5.79 -2.28 -8.20
C ALA A 46 -5.61 -2.96 -6.84
N GLU A 47 -4.72 -2.46 -5.99
CA GLU A 47 -4.53 -2.96 -4.63
C GLU A 47 -5.73 -2.59 -3.74
N PRO A 48 -6.51 -3.55 -3.21
CA PRO A 48 -7.54 -3.26 -2.24
C PRO A 48 -6.86 -2.74 -0.98
N SER A 49 -7.05 -1.45 -0.66
CA SER A 49 -6.51 -0.84 0.55
C SER A 49 -6.76 -1.75 1.77
N PRO A 50 -5.73 -2.13 2.56
CA PRO A 50 -5.89 -3.04 3.71
C PRO A 50 -6.51 -2.33 4.93
N GLY A 51 -7.54 -1.50 4.72
CA GLY A 51 -8.04 -0.56 5.73
C GLY A 51 -9.54 -0.28 5.75
N ARG A 52 -10.36 -0.89 4.88
CA ARG A 52 -11.83 -0.77 4.97
C ARG A 52 -12.53 -2.12 5.06
N ARG A 53 -12.37 -2.80 6.21
CA ARG A 53 -13.44 -3.62 6.77
C ARG A 53 -14.03 -2.89 7.97
N ARG A 54 -15.01 -2.01 7.69
CA ARG A 54 -15.95 -1.52 8.69
C ARG A 54 -17.23 -2.35 8.52
N GLY A 55 -17.40 -3.31 9.42
CA GLY A 55 -18.52 -4.25 9.44
C GLY A 55 -18.44 -5.12 10.70
N ASP A 56 -19.06 -4.61 11.76
CA ASP A 56 -19.60 -5.26 12.96
C ASP A 56 -19.15 -6.66 13.40
N ALA A 57 -18.46 -6.73 14.55
CA ALA A 57 -19.01 -7.30 15.79
C ALA A 57 -17.98 -7.22 16.94
N PRO A 58 -18.30 -6.64 18.11
CA PRO A 58 -17.51 -6.89 19.31
C PRO A 58 -17.92 -8.27 19.84
N SER A 59 -17.06 -9.29 19.66
CA SER A 59 -17.22 -10.57 20.35
C SER A 59 -17.03 -10.38 21.86
N ARG A 60 -18.08 -9.92 22.52
CA ARG A 60 -18.32 -10.12 23.95
C ARG A 60 -18.61 -11.60 24.17
N VAL A 61 -17.57 -12.42 24.29
CA VAL A 61 -17.70 -13.72 24.95
C VAL A 61 -17.17 -13.57 26.36
N ARG A 62 -18.12 -13.46 27.29
CA ARG A 62 -17.91 -13.56 28.74
C ARG A 62 -17.37 -14.95 29.07
N ARG A 63 -16.19 -14.99 29.73
CA ARG A 63 -15.63 -15.90 30.77
C ARG A 63 -16.07 -17.39 30.80
N PRO A 64 -15.15 -18.30 31.19
CA PRO A 64 -15.01 -18.60 32.62
C PRO A 64 -13.58 -18.41 33.15
N ARG A 65 -13.50 -17.90 34.38
CA ARG A 65 -12.30 -17.98 35.23
C ARG A 65 -12.07 -19.45 35.58
N THR A 66 -10.88 -19.96 35.30
CA THR A 66 -10.27 -21.12 35.97
C THR A 66 -8.94 -20.61 36.52
N GLU A 67 -8.97 -20.04 37.72
CA GLU A 67 -8.60 -20.72 38.97
C GLU A 67 -7.16 -21.25 38.98
N SER A 68 -6.42 -20.73 39.96
CA SER A 68 -5.31 -21.36 40.67
C SER A 68 -4.06 -21.73 39.88
N HIS A 69 -3.03 -20.88 39.96
CA HIS A 69 -1.72 -21.35 40.41
C HIS A 69 -0.98 -20.22 41.17
N ARG A 70 -0.98 -20.36 42.50
CA ARG A 70 -0.01 -19.71 43.40
C ARG A 70 1.33 -20.45 43.28
N PRO A 71 2.47 -19.78 43.06
CA PRO A 71 3.74 -20.30 43.54
C PRO A 71 3.92 -19.88 45.01
N ALA A 72 3.96 -20.85 45.91
CA ALA A 72 4.30 -20.63 47.30
C ALA A 72 5.79 -20.24 47.41
N ARG A 73 6.05 -19.03 47.93
CA ARG A 73 7.37 -18.66 48.44
C ARG A 73 7.57 -19.37 49.77
N THR A 74 8.46 -20.35 49.82
CA THR A 74 8.99 -20.85 51.09
C THR A 74 10.29 -20.13 51.41
N VAL A 75 10.23 -19.31 52.46
CA VAL A 75 11.40 -18.76 53.16
C VAL A 75 11.66 -19.67 54.37
N ARG A 76 12.90 -20.13 54.54
CA ARG A 76 13.51 -20.53 55.82
C ARG A 76 15.00 -20.17 55.71
N HIS A 77 15.44 -19.13 56.43
CA HIS A 77 16.02 -19.15 57.78
C HIS A 77 17.37 -19.85 57.83
#